data_AF-A0A2E4MZP6-F1
#
_entry.id   AF-A0A2E4MZP6-F1
#
_cell.length_a   1.000
_cell.length_b   1.000
_cell.length_c   1.000
_cell.angle_alpha   90.00
_cell.angle_beta   90.00
_cell.angle_gamma   90.00
#
_symmetry.space_group_name_H-M   'P 1'
#
loop_
_entity.id
_entity.type
_entity.pdbx_description
1 polymer ?
#
loop_
_entity_poly.entity_id
_entity_poly.type
_entity_poly.pdbx_seq_one_letter_code
_entity_poly.pdbx_strand_id
1 'polypeptide(L)'
;MERSPRSARAQVVGDHGDSEVLLWSSARIGGNAFCEWLGWTRDLEKPIASGVQTTAREIIKRKVATNHTIGLVTVSLVSPILLAERRGLTMFTRQTDGEWAGVALSLPMILTGAKAGRWVTR
;
A
#
# COMPACT_ATOMS: atom_id res chain seq x y z
N MET A 1 9.82 -19.53 10.63
CA MET A 1 10.72 -18.89 9.63
C MET A 1 10.36 -17.42 9.58
N GLU A 2 11.09 -16.58 10.31
CA GLU A 2 10.86 -15.13 10.32
C GLU A 2 11.50 -14.53 9.06
N ARG A 3 10.68 -14.04 8.13
CA ARG A 3 11.16 -13.38 6.90
C ARG A 3 11.05 -11.88 7.04
N SER A 4 12.03 -11.16 6.50
CA SER A 4 12.01 -9.70 6.48
C SER A 4 10.76 -9.17 5.76
N PRO A 5 10.04 -8.17 6.30
CA PRO A 5 8.92 -7.51 5.61
C PRO A 5 9.29 -6.99 4.21
N ARG A 6 10.58 -6.67 3.98
CA ARG A 6 11.10 -6.25 2.67
C ARG A 6 10.98 -7.31 1.57
N SER A 7 10.79 -8.57 1.93
CA SER A 7 10.59 -9.68 0.99
C SER A 7 9.12 -9.86 0.58
N ALA A 8 8.20 -9.16 1.24
CA ALA A 8 6.78 -9.14 0.89
C ALA A 8 6.48 -7.91 0.04
N ARG A 9 5.68 -8.10 -1.01
CA ARG A 9 5.10 -7.02 -1.82
C ARG A 9 3.60 -7.21 -1.81
N ALA A 10 2.89 -6.30 -1.16
CA ALA A 10 1.43 -6.26 -1.12
C ALA A 10 1.01 -4.79 -1.17
N GLN A 11 -0.18 -4.54 -1.69
CA GLN A 11 -0.71 -3.20 -1.89
C GLN A 11 -2.11 -3.11 -1.29
N VAL A 12 -2.33 -2.04 -0.53
CA VAL A 12 -3.65 -1.61 -0.04
C VAL A 12 -4.06 -0.42 -0.89
N VAL A 13 -5.25 -0.48 -1.48
CA VAL A 13 -5.74 0.50 -2.44
C VAL A 13 -7.14 0.99 -2.09
N GLY A 14 -7.56 2.07 -2.75
CA GLY A 14 -8.88 2.67 -2.59
C GLY A 14 -8.85 3.88 -1.65
N ASP A 15 -9.94 4.08 -0.92
CA ASP A 15 -9.99 5.09 0.14
C ASP A 15 -9.27 4.59 1.39
N HIS A 16 -8.65 5.49 2.16
CA HIS A 16 -7.89 5.12 3.35
C HIS A 16 -8.81 5.03 4.56
N GLY A 17 -8.73 3.92 5.29
CA GLY A 17 -9.54 3.67 6.48
C GLY A 17 -10.39 2.43 6.30
N ASP A 18 -11.69 2.55 6.57
CA ASP A 18 -12.54 1.36 6.72
C ASP A 18 -12.97 0.71 5.39
N SER A 19 -12.74 1.40 4.27
CA SER A 19 -13.10 0.94 2.92
C SER A 19 -11.88 0.52 2.08
N GLU A 20 -10.70 0.44 2.68
CA GLU A 20 -9.47 0.08 1.98
C GLU A 20 -9.44 -1.40 1.57
N VAL A 21 -8.82 -1.73 0.44
CA VAL A 21 -8.83 -3.07 -0.15
C VAL A 21 -7.41 -3.58 -0.37
N LEU A 22 -7.12 -4.81 0.07
CA LEU A 22 -5.86 -5.50 -0.26
C LEU A 22 -5.96 -6.14 -1.65
N LEU A 23 -4.99 -5.84 -2.52
CA LEU A 23 -4.89 -6.46 -3.85
C LEU A 23 -4.22 -7.84 -3.79
N TRP A 24 -4.94 -8.84 -3.29
CA TRP A 24 -4.45 -10.22 -3.09
C TRP A 24 -3.83 -10.86 -4.33
N SER A 25 -4.44 -10.65 -5.49
CA SER A 25 -3.95 -11.18 -6.78
C SER A 25 -2.55 -10.65 -7.15
N SER A 26 -2.15 -9.50 -6.61
CA SER A 26 -0.83 -8.90 -6.82
C SER A 26 0.16 -9.19 -5.70
N ALA A 27 -0.30 -9.76 -4.58
CA ALA A 27 0.52 -9.98 -3.41
C ALA A 27 1.57 -11.07 -3.66
N ARG A 28 2.82 -10.79 -3.30
CA ARG A 28 3.95 -11.71 -3.44
C ARG A 28 4.80 -11.79 -2.17
N ILE A 29 5.29 -12.98 -1.85
CA ILE A 29 6.24 -13.21 -0.76
C ILE A 29 7.45 -13.98 -1.30
N GLY A 30 8.65 -13.40 -1.17
CA GLY A 30 9.88 -14.02 -1.67
C GLY A 30 9.88 -14.29 -3.18
N GLY A 31 9.09 -13.54 -3.94
CA GLY A 31 8.96 -13.69 -5.39
C GLY A 31 7.79 -14.57 -5.86
N ASN A 32 7.13 -15.34 -4.99
CA ASN A 32 5.97 -16.19 -5.34
C ASN A 32 4.65 -15.50 -5.03
N ALA A 33 3.56 -15.88 -5.70
CA ALA A 33 2.25 -15.32 -5.39
C ALA A 33 1.84 -15.75 -3.96
N PHE A 34 1.10 -14.89 -3.26
CA PHE A 34 0.69 -15.18 -1.87
C PHE A 34 -0.14 -16.46 -1.78
N CYS A 35 -0.99 -16.73 -2.76
CA CYS A 35 -1.82 -17.93 -2.83
C CYS A 35 -1.04 -19.23 -3.11
N GLU A 36 0.21 -19.15 -3.58
CA GLU A 36 1.09 -20.31 -3.81
C GLU A 36 1.86 -20.70 -2.54
N TRP A 37 1.69 -19.95 -1.44
CA TRP A 37 2.44 -20.18 -0.22
C TRP A 37 1.90 -21.38 0.55
N LEU A 38 2.81 -22.19 1.11
CA LEU A 38 2.44 -23.36 1.90
C LEU A 38 1.67 -22.94 3.16
N GLY A 39 0.47 -23.48 3.33
CA GLY A 39 -0.41 -23.11 4.44
C GLY A 39 -1.31 -21.92 4.16
N TRP A 40 -1.28 -21.36 2.95
CA TRP A 40 -2.29 -20.40 2.51
C TRP A 40 -3.65 -21.08 2.36
N THR A 41 -4.69 -20.43 2.87
CA THR A 41 -6.09 -20.66 2.52
C THR A 41 -6.77 -19.32 2.30
N ARG A 42 -7.82 -19.28 1.47
CA ARG A 42 -8.58 -18.04 1.22
C ARG A 42 -9.14 -17.44 2.51
N ASP A 43 -9.46 -18.27 3.51
CA ASP A 43 -9.96 -17.82 4.80
C ASP A 43 -8.96 -16.99 5.61
N LEU A 44 -7.66 -17.03 5.26
CA LEU A 44 -6.63 -16.16 5.87
C LEU A 44 -6.69 -14.72 5.36
N GLU A 45 -7.25 -14.46 4.19
CA GLU A 45 -7.26 -13.12 3.59
C GLU A 45 -8.05 -12.13 4.46
N LYS A 46 -9.25 -12.52 4.90
CA LYS A 46 -10.13 -11.68 5.72
C LYS A 46 -9.52 -11.25 7.06
N PRO A 47 -8.98 -12.15 7.91
CA PRO A 47 -8.37 -11.75 9.18
C PRO A 47 -7.11 -10.90 8.98
N ILE A 48 -6.31 -11.16 7.93
CA ILE A 48 -5.15 -10.32 7.61
C ILE A 48 -5.60 -8.90 7.22
N ALA A 49 -6.60 -8.77 6.32
CA ALA A 49 -7.13 -7.47 5.92
C ALA A 49 -7.72 -6.70 7.12
N SER A 50 -8.51 -7.37 7.97
CA SER A 50 -9.06 -6.76 9.17
C SER A 50 -7.96 -6.33 10.16
N GLY A 51 -6.90 -7.13 10.30
CA GLY A 51 -5.74 -6.76 11.11
C GLY A 51 -5.05 -5.48 10.60
N VAL A 52 -4.83 -5.37 9.29
CA VAL A 52 -4.24 -4.15 8.68
C VAL A 52 -5.11 -2.92 8.99
N GLN A 53 -6.41 -3.02 8.73
CA GLN A 53 -7.37 -1.94 8.96
C GLN A 53 -7.48 -1.50 10.43
N THR A 54 -7.38 -2.44 11.37
CA THR A 54 -7.58 -2.16 12.80
C THR A 54 -6.29 -1.78 13.54
N THR A 55 -5.11 -2.04 12.94
CA THR A 55 -3.80 -1.82 13.60
C THR A 55 -3.61 -0.38 14.08
N ALA A 56 -4.04 0.62 13.31
CA ALA A 56 -3.91 2.03 13.72
C ALA A 56 -4.66 2.32 15.04
N ARG A 57 -5.86 1.77 15.19
CA ARG A 57 -6.70 1.92 16.40
C ARG A 57 -6.02 1.26 17.61
N GLU A 58 -5.45 0.08 17.42
CA GLU A 58 -4.71 -0.63 18.47
C GLU A 58 -3.47 0.15 18.95
N ILE A 59 -2.72 0.78 18.03
CA ILE A 59 -1.57 1.62 18.38
C ILE A 59 -2.03 2.85 19.18
N ILE A 60 -3.08 3.55 18.70
CA ILE A 60 -3.62 4.73 19.36
C ILE A 60 -4.12 4.39 20.76
N LYS A 61 -4.80 3.26 20.95
CA LYS A 61 -5.25 2.80 22.27
C LYS A 61 -4.10 2.64 23.28
N ARG A 62 -2.90 2.27 22.82
CA ARG A 62 -1.73 2.02 23.67
C ARG A 62 -0.82 3.23 23.86
N LYS A 63 -0.67 4.08 22.83
CA LYS A 63 0.32 5.16 22.76
C LYS A 63 -0.29 6.54 22.47
N VAL A 64 -1.62 6.65 22.41
CA VAL A 64 -2.40 7.88 22.15
C VAL A 64 -2.22 8.46 20.72
N ALA A 65 -1.19 8.05 19.97
CA ALA A 65 -0.94 8.51 18.60
C ALA A 65 -0.15 7.51 17.74
N THR A 66 -0.22 7.68 16.41
CA THR A 66 0.50 6.88 15.40
C THR A 66 1.28 7.77 14.43
N ASN A 67 2.48 8.21 14.83
CA ASN A 67 3.19 9.29 14.11
C ASN A 67 4.49 8.84 13.42
N HIS A 68 5.13 7.78 13.91
CA HIS A 68 6.45 7.40 13.42
C HIS A 68 6.40 6.83 11.99
N THR A 69 5.47 5.92 11.73
CA THR A 69 5.32 5.27 10.43
C THR A 69 4.92 6.26 9.34
N ILE A 70 3.99 7.18 9.62
CA ILE A 70 3.61 8.21 8.64
C ILE A 70 4.78 9.14 8.31
N GLY A 71 5.65 9.48 9.29
CA GLY A 71 6.89 10.21 9.03
C GLY A 71 7.83 9.49 8.07
N LEU A 72 8.04 8.18 8.25
CA LEU A 72 8.85 7.36 7.34
C LEU A 72 8.24 7.25 5.93
N VAL A 73 6.91 7.17 5.84
CA VAL A 73 6.19 7.19 4.55
C VAL A 73 6.36 8.54 3.85
N THR A 74 6.26 9.65 4.57
CA THR A 74 6.49 11.00 4.01
C THR A 74 7.89 11.13 3.43
N VAL A 75 8.92 10.67 4.14
CA VAL A 75 10.29 10.65 3.60
C VAL A 75 10.37 9.79 2.33
N SER A 76 9.74 8.62 2.33
CA SER A 76 9.73 7.72 1.17
C SER A 76 9.04 8.32 -0.06
N LEU A 77 8.10 9.26 0.13
CA LEU A 77 7.42 10.00 -0.93
C LEU A 77 8.25 11.19 -1.42
N VAL A 78 8.88 11.93 -0.51
CA VAL A 78 9.62 13.16 -0.84
C VAL A 78 11.00 12.86 -1.44
N SER A 79 11.72 11.85 -0.94
CA SER A 79 13.09 11.55 -1.40
C SER A 79 13.19 11.33 -2.91
N PRO A 80 12.31 10.53 -3.57
CA PRO A 80 12.38 10.35 -5.01
C PRO A 80 12.12 11.62 -5.82
N ILE A 81 11.36 12.57 -5.27
CA ILE A 81 11.11 13.87 -5.91
C ILE A 81 12.40 14.69 -5.87
N LEU A 82 12.99 14.84 -4.69
CA LEU A 82 14.21 15.64 -4.50
C LEU A 82 15.42 15.07 -5.25
N LEU A 83 15.51 13.75 -5.35
CA LEU A 83 16.62 13.05 -6.00
C LEU A 83 16.37 12.77 -7.49
N ALA A 84 15.25 13.24 -8.05
CA ALA A 84 14.84 12.95 -9.43
C ALA A 84 14.80 11.45 -9.77
N GLU A 85 14.45 10.61 -8.80
CA GLU A 85 14.38 9.15 -8.96
C GLU A 85 13.02 8.68 -9.50
N ARG A 86 13.03 7.49 -10.11
CA ARG A 86 11.83 6.76 -10.50
C ARG A 86 11.47 5.76 -9.41
N ARG A 87 10.30 5.89 -8.79
CA ARG A 87 9.87 4.95 -7.73
C ARG A 87 8.41 4.54 -7.87
N GLY A 88 8.15 3.24 -7.78
CA GLY A 88 6.80 2.69 -7.66
C GLY A 88 6.30 2.79 -6.23
N LEU A 89 5.16 3.44 -6.01
CA LEU A 89 4.52 3.67 -4.71
C LEU A 89 3.00 3.55 -4.85
N THR A 90 2.31 3.24 -3.76
CA THR A 90 0.85 3.36 -3.69
C THR A 90 0.54 4.65 -2.95
N MET A 91 -0.16 5.57 -3.61
CA MET A 91 -0.43 6.90 -3.06
C MET A 91 -1.71 7.50 -3.63
N PHE A 92 -2.29 8.46 -2.91
CA PHE A 92 -3.48 9.18 -3.35
C PHE A 92 -3.19 10.03 -4.56
N THR A 93 -3.97 9.82 -5.61
CA THR A 93 -4.03 10.73 -6.75
C THR A 93 -5.47 10.97 -7.17
N ARG A 94 -5.74 12.18 -7.66
CA ARG A 94 -7.02 12.50 -8.28
C ARG A 94 -7.07 11.83 -9.63
N GLN A 95 -8.07 10.97 -9.84
CA GLN A 95 -8.28 10.31 -11.13
C GLN A 95 -8.76 11.35 -12.14
N THR A 96 -8.19 11.31 -13.34
CA THR A 96 -8.44 12.32 -14.40
C THR A 96 -9.45 11.86 -15.44
N ASP A 97 -9.68 10.55 -15.53
CA ASP A 97 -10.50 9.89 -16.54
C ASP A 97 -11.18 8.62 -15.96
N GLY A 98 -12.07 8.03 -16.76
CA GLY A 98 -12.83 6.82 -16.39
C GLY A 98 -13.99 7.07 -15.41
N GLU A 99 -14.55 5.97 -14.89
CA GLU A 99 -15.71 5.99 -13.98
C GLU A 99 -15.44 6.74 -12.66
N TRP A 100 -14.17 6.86 -12.27
CA TRP A 100 -13.74 7.49 -11.03
C TRP A 100 -13.19 8.90 -11.23
N ALA A 101 -13.36 9.50 -12.40
CA ALA A 101 -12.85 10.84 -12.71
C ALA A 101 -13.27 11.86 -11.65
N GLY A 102 -12.29 12.59 -11.12
CA GLY A 102 -12.49 13.58 -10.06
C GLY A 102 -12.45 13.03 -8.63
N VAL A 103 -12.36 11.72 -8.43
CA VAL A 103 -12.19 11.10 -7.11
C VAL A 103 -10.69 10.94 -6.80
N ALA A 104 -10.29 11.18 -5.55
CA ALA A 104 -8.94 10.88 -5.09
C ALA A 104 -8.90 9.48 -4.47
N LEU A 105 -8.04 8.61 -4.98
CA LEU A 105 -7.91 7.23 -4.50
C LEU A 105 -6.44 6.85 -4.38
N SER A 106 -6.12 6.03 -3.38
CA SER A 106 -4.79 5.48 -3.14
C SER A 106 -4.53 4.31 -4.06
N LEU A 107 -3.75 4.52 -5.13
CA LEU A 107 -3.59 3.53 -6.18
C LEU A 107 -2.12 3.43 -6.64
N PRO A 108 -1.70 2.29 -7.22
CA PRO A 108 -0.30 2.07 -7.57
C PRO A 108 0.15 2.99 -8.71
N MET A 109 1.24 3.71 -8.47
CA MET A 109 1.74 4.75 -9.36
C MET A 109 3.27 4.75 -9.42
N ILE A 110 3.82 5.22 -10.53
CA ILE A 110 5.23 5.54 -10.64
C ILE A 110 5.42 7.04 -10.41
N LEU A 111 6.15 7.39 -9.37
CA LEU A 111 6.62 8.75 -9.12
C LEU A 111 7.90 8.99 -9.91
N THR A 112 7.99 10.14 -10.58
CA THR A 112 9.19 10.59 -11.31
C THR A 112 9.46 12.04 -10.94
N GLY A 113 10.64 12.36 -10.38
CA GLY A 113 11.27 13.67 -10.07
C GLY A 113 10.52 15.02 -10.01
N ALA A 114 9.43 15.23 -10.75
CA ALA A 114 8.59 16.43 -10.70
C ALA A 114 7.08 16.17 -10.93
N LYS A 115 6.66 14.93 -11.23
CA LYS A 115 5.25 14.58 -11.49
C LYS A 115 4.94 13.20 -10.92
N ALA A 116 3.79 13.10 -10.23
CA ALA A 116 3.12 11.83 -10.00
C ALA A 116 2.76 11.26 -11.38
N GLY A 117 3.37 10.14 -11.76
CA GLY A 117 3.25 9.57 -13.10
C GLY A 117 1.92 8.89 -13.34
N ARG A 118 1.77 8.23 -14.48
CA ARG A 118 0.56 7.51 -14.83
C ARG A 118 0.40 6.27 -13.93
N TRP A 119 -0.84 5.94 -13.62
CA TRP A 119 -1.19 4.64 -13.07
C TRP A 119 -0.63 3.50 -13.91
N VAL A 120 -0.14 2.48 -13.23
CA VAL A 120 0.38 1.28 -13.88
C VAL A 120 -0.64 0.16 -13.72
N THR A 121 -1.51 0.02 -14.71
CA THR A 121 -2.16 -1.26 -14.96
C THR A 121 -1.18 -2.08 -15.81
N ARG A 122 -0.83 -3.27 -15.35
CA ARG A 122 -0.07 -4.22 -16.15
C ARG A 122 -0.89 -4.68 -17.35
#